data_AF-A0AAJ1PAW4-F1
#
_entry.id   AF-A0AAJ1PAW4-F1
#
_cell.length_a   1.000
_cell.length_b   1.000
_cell.length_c   1.000
_cell.angle_alpha   90.00
_cell.angle_beta   90.00
_cell.angle_gamma   90.00
#
_symmetry.space_group_name_H-M   'P 1'
#
loop_
_entity.id
_entity.type
_entity.pdbx_description
1 polymer ?
#
loop_
_entity_poly.entity_id
_entity_poly.type
_entity_poly.pdbx_seq_one_letter_code
_entity_poly.pdbx_strand_id
1 'polypeptide(L)'
;MKASEIKRRKRGLDKRYGRICPVCGKPIRKPRRGPTARFCGTACRQTYDRRKRALAERKKDESAEQTVSQLVRQEEDYRKRADAIRKRSLDAQKKTGRAKGIIRLSCMLQLKTILERKPELIENAPSDGYVAGLMDDIDRQGRSGDAERLLRHNGYTGPIPR
;
A
#
# COMPACT_ATOMS: atom_id res chain seq x y z
N MET A 1 67.58 29.36 -13.30
CA MET A 1 68.04 28.15 -12.56
C MET A 1 68.34 27.06 -13.57
N LYS A 2 69.53 26.43 -13.57
CA LYS A 2 69.91 25.42 -14.59
C LYS A 2 69.13 24.11 -14.36
N ALA A 3 68.72 23.41 -15.43
CA ALA A 3 67.94 22.17 -15.35
C ALA A 3 68.63 21.05 -14.54
N SER A 4 69.97 21.02 -14.56
CA SER A 4 70.80 20.12 -13.75
C SER A 4 70.66 20.35 -12.24
N GLU A 5 70.49 21.61 -11.83
CA GLU A 5 70.37 22.04 -10.44
C GLU A 5 69.00 21.66 -9.85
N ILE A 6 67.94 21.79 -10.65
CA ILE A 6 66.58 21.35 -10.32
C ILE A 6 66.56 19.83 -10.09
N LYS A 7 67.18 19.05 -10.99
CA LYS A 7 67.30 17.58 -10.85
C LYS A 7 68.06 17.17 -9.59
N ARG A 8 69.11 17.92 -9.20
CA ARG A 8 69.88 17.65 -7.97
C ARG A 8 69.07 17.96 -6.72
N ARG A 9 68.34 19.09 -6.69
CA ARG A 9 67.44 19.45 -5.58
C ARG A 9 66.31 18.45 -5.40
N LYS A 10 65.65 18.01 -6.49
CA LYS A 10 64.61 16.97 -6.44
C LYS A 10 65.13 15.66 -5.83
N ARG A 11 66.27 15.15 -6.32
CA ARG A 11 66.91 13.95 -5.74
C ARG A 11 67.25 14.10 -4.26
N GLY A 12 67.61 15.31 -3.80
CA GLY A 12 67.86 15.60 -2.40
C GLY A 12 66.59 15.57 -1.53
N LEU A 13 65.47 16.03 -2.07
CA LEU A 13 64.17 15.98 -1.40
C LEU A 13 63.63 14.55 -1.33
N ASP A 14 63.75 13.77 -2.42
CA ASP A 14 63.31 12.37 -2.47
C ASP A 14 64.11 11.46 -1.52
N LYS A 15 65.37 11.83 -1.21
CA LYS A 15 66.17 11.14 -0.19
C LYS A 15 65.70 11.46 1.23
N ARG A 16 65.22 12.67 1.51
CA ARG A 16 64.84 13.13 2.86
C ARG A 16 63.37 12.87 3.19
N TYR A 17 62.49 12.96 2.21
CA TYR A 17 61.04 12.84 2.37
C TYR A 17 60.52 11.65 1.58
N GLY A 18 59.62 10.86 2.17
CA GLY A 18 59.15 9.61 1.58
C GLY A 18 57.71 9.64 1.09
N ARG A 19 56.86 10.50 1.68
CA ARG A 19 55.43 10.60 1.37
C ARG A 19 54.94 12.02 1.59
N ILE A 20 53.79 12.35 1.02
CA ILE A 20 53.06 13.58 1.28
C ILE A 20 51.84 13.24 2.16
N CYS A 21 51.60 14.03 3.20
CA CYS A 21 50.44 13.82 4.06
C CYS A 21 49.14 14.09 3.28
N PRO A 22 48.18 13.13 3.24
CA PRO A 22 46.97 13.26 2.44
C PRO A 22 45.95 14.27 3.00
N VAL A 23 46.21 14.85 4.19
CA VAL A 23 45.30 15.81 4.83
C VAL A 23 45.77 17.24 4.66
N CYS A 24 47.06 17.50 4.84
CA CYS A 24 47.61 18.86 4.85
C CYS A 24 48.68 19.11 3.77
N GLY A 25 49.01 18.11 2.94
CA GLY A 25 49.99 18.23 1.85
C GLY A 25 51.45 18.36 2.31
N LYS A 26 51.74 18.31 3.61
CA LYS A 26 53.11 18.43 4.12
C LYS A 26 53.97 17.20 3.76
N PRO A 27 55.21 17.37 3.29
CA PRO A 27 56.16 16.28 3.11
C PRO A 27 56.51 15.59 4.43
N ILE A 28 56.55 14.27 4.44
CA ILE A 28 56.86 13.43 5.60
C ILE A 28 58.28 12.90 5.47
N ARG A 29 59.11 13.19 6.48
CA ARG A 29 60.52 12.79 6.52
C ARG A 29 60.63 11.27 6.64
N LYS A 30 61.56 10.67 5.89
CA LYS A 30 61.87 9.24 6.02
C LYS A 30 62.51 8.98 7.39
N PRO A 31 62.02 8.00 8.17
CA PRO A 31 62.67 7.62 9.41
C PRO A 31 64.00 6.91 9.11
N ARG A 32 64.90 6.86 10.10
CA ARG A 32 66.19 6.15 9.98
C ARG A 32 66.01 4.63 9.83
N ARG A 33 64.92 4.07 10.35
CA ARG A 33 64.57 2.64 10.27
C ARG A 33 63.06 2.51 10.06
N GLY A 34 62.64 1.51 9.28
CA GLY A 34 61.22 1.20 9.05
C GLY A 34 60.52 2.06 7.98
N PRO A 35 59.22 1.82 7.75
CA PRO A 35 58.46 2.49 6.70
C PRO A 35 58.17 3.96 7.02
N THR A 36 58.05 4.79 5.98
CA THR A 36 57.63 6.19 6.14
C THR A 36 56.15 6.26 6.58
N ALA A 37 55.88 7.00 7.66
CA ALA A 37 54.53 7.20 8.16
C ALA A 37 53.59 7.79 7.07
N ARG A 38 52.30 7.46 7.16
CA ARG A 38 51.28 7.95 6.22
C ARG A 38 50.84 9.40 6.51
N PHE A 39 50.93 9.83 7.75
CA PHE A 39 50.50 11.16 8.19
C PHE A 39 51.66 11.91 8.85
N CYS A 40 51.69 13.24 8.71
CA CYS A 40 52.74 14.05 9.31
C CYS A 40 52.64 14.18 10.84
N GLY A 41 51.52 13.74 11.43
CA GLY A 41 51.29 13.75 12.87
C GLY A 41 49.93 13.18 13.25
N THR A 42 49.69 13.07 14.56
CA THR A 42 48.46 12.52 15.15
C THR A 42 47.23 13.36 14.78
N ALA A 43 47.34 14.68 14.76
CA ALA A 43 46.25 15.57 14.35
C ALA A 43 45.75 15.28 12.92
N CYS A 44 46.66 15.14 11.94
CA CYS A 44 46.28 14.80 10.57
C CYS A 44 45.70 13.38 10.46
N ARG A 45 46.19 12.43 11.26
CA ARG A 45 45.59 11.09 11.34
C ARG A 45 44.15 11.15 11.87
N GLN A 46 43.92 11.84 12.98
CA GLN A 46 42.58 12.00 13.57
C GLN A 46 41.62 12.71 12.62
N THR A 47 42.05 13.77 11.92
CA THR A 47 41.22 14.45 10.92
C THR A 47 40.85 13.51 9.77
N TYR A 48 41.78 12.69 9.29
CA TYR A 48 41.49 11.68 8.26
C TYR A 48 40.47 10.66 8.75
N ASP A 49 40.66 10.12 9.96
CA ASP A 49 39.76 9.12 10.54
C ASP A 49 38.36 9.71 10.80
N ARG A 50 38.27 10.95 11.27
CA ARG A 50 36.99 11.68 11.42
C ARG A 50 36.29 11.87 10.08
N ARG A 51 37.00 12.32 9.03
CA ARG A 51 36.41 12.45 7.68
C ARG A 51 35.92 11.10 7.15
N LYS A 52 36.69 10.03 7.36
CA LYS A 52 36.29 8.69 6.94
C LYS A 52 35.02 8.21 7.66
N ARG A 53 34.92 8.44 8.97
CA ARG A 53 33.71 8.13 9.75
C ARG A 53 32.52 8.97 9.31
N ALA A 54 32.68 10.27 9.13
CA ALA A 54 31.62 11.17 8.68
C ALA A 54 31.06 10.76 7.30
N LEU A 55 31.93 10.33 6.37
CA LEU A 55 31.49 9.80 5.08
C LEU A 55 30.75 8.45 5.23
N ALA A 56 31.16 7.61 6.17
CA ALA A 56 30.47 6.34 6.42
C ALA A 56 29.08 6.58 7.03
N GLU A 57 28.95 7.49 7.99
CA GLU A 57 27.65 7.86 8.56
C GLU A 57 26.73 8.49 7.52
N ARG A 58 27.22 9.45 6.72
CA ARG A 58 26.42 10.02 5.62
C ARG A 58 25.88 8.97 4.65
N LYS A 59 26.69 7.97 4.30
CA LYS A 59 26.23 6.86 3.44
C LYS A 59 25.15 6.02 4.10
N LYS A 60 25.22 5.82 5.42
CA LYS A 60 24.16 5.13 6.17
C LYS A 60 22.89 5.97 6.20
N ASP A 61 23.01 7.26 6.49
CA ASP A 61 21.88 8.19 6.51
C ASP A 61 21.19 8.23 5.14
N GLU A 62 21.95 8.38 4.06
CA GLU A 62 21.45 8.33 2.67
C GLU A 62 20.75 7.00 2.37
N SER A 63 21.30 5.86 2.82
CA SER A 63 20.66 4.56 2.62
C SER A 63 19.36 4.43 3.41
N ALA A 64 19.32 4.97 4.64
CA ALA A 64 18.13 4.96 5.47
C ALA A 64 17.03 5.85 4.87
N GLU A 65 17.38 7.05 4.41
CA GLU A 65 16.44 7.95 3.72
C GLU A 65 15.85 7.32 2.45
N GLN A 66 16.66 6.59 1.68
CA GLN A 66 16.18 5.83 0.53
C GLN A 66 15.20 4.72 0.95
N THR A 67 15.50 3.98 2.00
CA THR A 67 14.59 2.96 2.55
C THR A 67 13.27 3.58 3.02
N VAL A 68 13.33 4.68 3.79
CA VAL A 68 12.12 5.40 4.24
C VAL A 68 11.30 5.87 3.03
N SER A 69 11.96 6.44 2.01
CA SER A 69 11.28 6.90 0.79
C SER A 69 10.60 5.75 0.04
N GLN A 70 11.21 4.56 0.00
CA GLN A 70 10.60 3.37 -0.58
C GLN A 70 9.39 2.90 0.23
N LEU A 71 9.49 2.89 1.56
CA LEU A 71 8.40 2.49 2.44
C LEU A 71 7.19 3.43 2.29
N VAL A 72 7.40 4.74 2.23
CA VAL A 72 6.33 5.72 2.01
C VAL A 72 5.61 5.47 0.67
N ARG A 73 6.37 5.24 -0.41
CA ARG A 73 5.78 4.91 -1.72
C ARG A 73 4.97 3.61 -1.69
N GLN A 74 5.47 2.60 -0.97
CA GLN A 74 4.76 1.34 -0.79
C GLN A 74 3.48 1.52 0.01
N GLU A 75 3.52 2.30 1.10
CA GLU A 75 2.34 2.62 1.91
C GLU A 75 1.26 3.28 1.07
N GLU A 76 1.61 4.29 0.27
CA GLU A 76 0.67 4.94 -0.64
C GLU A 76 0.05 3.99 -1.65
N ASP A 77 0.85 3.08 -2.23
CA ASP A 77 0.36 2.07 -3.17
C ASP A 77 -0.62 1.10 -2.48
N TYR A 78 -0.27 0.60 -1.29
CA TYR A 78 -1.15 -0.26 -0.49
C TYR A 78 -2.46 0.45 -0.13
N ARG A 79 -2.40 1.73 0.24
CA ARG A 79 -3.59 2.53 0.55
C ARG A 79 -4.49 2.68 -0.68
N LYS A 80 -3.92 3.00 -1.85
CA LYS A 80 -4.66 3.10 -3.12
C LYS A 80 -5.33 1.77 -3.49
N ARG A 81 -4.63 0.64 -3.31
CA ARG A 81 -5.18 -0.70 -3.57
C ARG A 81 -6.33 -1.02 -2.61
N ALA A 82 -6.18 -0.72 -1.32
CA ALA A 82 -7.22 -0.92 -0.33
C ALA A 82 -8.46 -0.07 -0.64
N ASP A 83 -8.28 1.19 -1.03
CA ASP A 83 -9.37 2.09 -1.46
C ASP A 83 -10.09 1.57 -2.70
N ALA A 84 -9.34 1.08 -3.69
CA ALA A 84 -9.93 0.49 -4.89
C ALA A 84 -10.76 -0.76 -4.58
N ILE A 85 -10.30 -1.63 -3.67
CA ILE A 85 -11.05 -2.81 -3.21
C ILE A 85 -12.33 -2.36 -2.51
N ARG A 86 -12.24 -1.43 -1.55
CA ARG A 86 -13.40 -0.88 -0.84
C ARG A 86 -14.45 -0.33 -1.80
N LYS A 87 -14.03 0.48 -2.77
CA LYS A 87 -14.92 1.07 -3.78
C LYS A 87 -15.63 -0.01 -4.60
N ARG A 88 -14.89 -1.02 -5.07
CA ARG A 88 -15.47 -2.14 -5.83
C ARG A 88 -16.50 -2.93 -5.01
N SER A 89 -16.22 -3.18 -3.74
CA SER A 89 -17.14 -3.88 -2.84
C SER A 89 -18.43 -3.08 -2.63
N LEU A 90 -18.33 -1.76 -2.42
CA LEU A 90 -19.51 -0.88 -2.29
C LEU A 90 -20.33 -0.83 -3.58
N ASP A 91 -19.68 -0.74 -4.73
CA ASP A 91 -20.35 -0.76 -6.03
C ASP A 91 -21.05 -2.09 -6.29
N ALA A 92 -20.42 -3.21 -5.93
CA ALA A 92 -21.02 -4.54 -6.01
C ALA A 92 -22.25 -4.65 -5.09
N GLN A 93 -22.15 -4.22 -3.83
CA GLN A 93 -23.28 -4.19 -2.91
C GLN A 93 -24.45 -3.35 -3.43
N LYS A 94 -24.16 -2.17 -4.02
CA LYS A 94 -25.19 -1.32 -4.63
C LYS A 94 -25.86 -1.99 -5.82
N LYS A 95 -25.10 -2.67 -6.69
CA LYS A 95 -25.64 -3.43 -7.82
C LYS A 95 -26.50 -4.61 -7.33
N THR A 96 -26.03 -5.36 -6.33
CA THR A 96 -26.81 -6.42 -5.71
C THR A 96 -28.11 -5.86 -5.12
N GLY A 97 -28.07 -4.78 -4.34
CA GLY A 97 -29.27 -4.14 -3.80
C GLY A 97 -30.27 -3.71 -4.87
N ARG A 98 -29.80 -3.17 -6.00
CA ARG A 98 -30.65 -2.86 -7.16
C ARG A 98 -31.30 -4.10 -7.77
N ALA A 99 -30.52 -5.17 -7.98
CA ALA A 99 -31.04 -6.42 -8.51
C ALA A 99 -32.11 -7.04 -7.59
N LYS A 100 -31.84 -7.06 -6.27
CA LYS A 100 -32.82 -7.49 -5.25
C LYS A 100 -34.12 -6.68 -5.34
N GLY A 101 -34.01 -5.36 -5.47
CA GLY A 101 -35.17 -4.47 -5.62
C GLY A 101 -36.00 -4.76 -6.88
N ILE A 102 -35.34 -5.02 -8.01
CA ILE A 102 -36.02 -5.37 -9.27
C ILE A 102 -36.75 -6.71 -9.15
N ILE A 103 -36.07 -7.75 -8.63
CA ILE A 103 -36.67 -9.07 -8.41
C ILE A 103 -37.88 -8.95 -7.50
N ARG A 104 -37.73 -8.26 -6.36
CA ARG A 104 -38.82 -8.02 -5.40
C ARG A 104 -40.02 -7.35 -6.05
N LEU A 105 -39.81 -6.26 -6.79
CA LEU A 105 -40.89 -5.54 -7.47
C LEU A 105 -41.61 -6.43 -8.50
N SER A 106 -40.87 -7.22 -9.27
CA SER A 106 -41.45 -8.17 -10.22
C SER A 106 -42.33 -9.21 -9.52
N CYS A 107 -41.85 -9.80 -8.42
CA CYS A 107 -42.62 -10.77 -7.64
C CYS A 107 -43.87 -10.13 -7.01
N MET A 108 -43.75 -8.91 -6.46
CA MET A 108 -44.87 -8.16 -5.89
C MET A 108 -45.96 -7.87 -6.93
N LEU A 109 -45.58 -7.51 -8.16
CA LEU A 109 -46.52 -7.26 -9.26
C LEU A 109 -47.23 -8.54 -9.70
N GLN A 110 -46.52 -9.67 -9.76
CA GLN A 110 -47.13 -10.97 -10.03
C GLN A 110 -48.13 -11.35 -8.93
N LEU A 111 -47.76 -11.20 -7.65
CA LEU A 111 -48.64 -11.52 -6.52
C LEU A 111 -49.91 -10.66 -6.53
N LYS A 112 -49.75 -9.36 -6.78
CA LYS A 112 -50.87 -8.44 -6.92
C LYS A 112 -51.79 -8.82 -8.08
N THR A 113 -51.23 -9.21 -9.22
CA THR A 113 -52.02 -9.67 -10.38
C THR A 113 -52.82 -10.93 -10.06
N ILE A 114 -52.25 -11.87 -9.31
CA ILE A 114 -52.96 -13.07 -8.84
C ILE A 114 -54.10 -12.66 -7.91
N LEU A 115 -53.83 -11.80 -6.92
CA LEU A 115 -54.84 -11.30 -5.99
C LEU A 115 -56.03 -10.65 -6.72
N GLU A 116 -55.77 -9.84 -7.73
CA GLU A 116 -56.82 -9.12 -8.48
C GLU A 116 -57.64 -10.03 -9.39
N ARG A 117 -57.07 -11.13 -9.90
CA ARG A 117 -57.71 -11.97 -10.93
C ARG A 117 -58.26 -13.30 -10.41
N LYS A 118 -57.53 -13.96 -9.51
CA LYS A 118 -57.84 -15.29 -8.97
C LYS A 118 -57.27 -15.43 -7.55
N PRO A 119 -57.89 -14.79 -6.54
CA PRO A 119 -57.42 -14.85 -5.16
C PRO A 119 -57.45 -16.27 -4.57
N GLU A 120 -58.23 -17.19 -5.14
CA GLU A 120 -58.33 -18.59 -4.70
C GLU A 120 -57.02 -19.34 -4.89
N LEU A 121 -56.15 -18.87 -5.81
CA LEU A 121 -54.81 -19.42 -6.02
C LEU A 121 -53.87 -19.11 -4.86
N ILE A 122 -54.15 -18.06 -4.09
CA ILE A 122 -53.41 -17.73 -2.86
C ILE A 122 -53.94 -18.58 -1.73
N GLU A 123 -55.26 -18.66 -1.58
CA GLU A 123 -55.90 -19.41 -0.50
C GLU A 123 -55.56 -20.91 -0.52
N ASN A 124 -55.48 -21.50 -1.70
CA ASN A 124 -55.21 -22.92 -1.90
C ASN A 124 -53.76 -23.21 -2.31
N ALA A 125 -52.84 -22.24 -2.16
CA ALA A 125 -51.46 -22.45 -2.56
C ALA A 125 -50.78 -23.54 -1.70
N PRO A 126 -50.16 -24.54 -2.32
CA PRO A 126 -49.32 -25.47 -1.58
C PRO A 126 -48.07 -24.74 -1.06
N SER A 127 -47.54 -25.22 0.06
CA SER A 127 -46.38 -24.64 0.76
C SER A 127 -45.10 -24.63 -0.09
N ASP A 128 -44.95 -25.57 -1.00
CA ASP A 128 -43.85 -25.66 -1.99
C ASP A 128 -44.26 -25.13 -3.38
N GLY A 129 -45.43 -24.48 -3.46
CA GLY A 129 -46.02 -24.00 -4.69
C GLY A 129 -45.45 -22.67 -5.19
N TYR A 130 -45.85 -22.30 -6.41
CA TYR A 130 -45.42 -21.06 -7.04
C TYR A 130 -45.74 -19.81 -6.20
N VAL A 131 -46.94 -19.71 -5.61
CA VAL A 131 -47.33 -18.55 -4.78
C VAL A 131 -46.51 -18.48 -3.50
N ALA A 132 -46.28 -19.61 -2.82
CA ALA A 132 -45.42 -19.65 -1.64
C ALA A 132 -43.98 -19.22 -1.98
N GLY A 133 -43.40 -19.77 -3.05
CA GLY A 133 -42.07 -19.35 -3.53
C GLY A 133 -41.99 -17.87 -3.94
N LEU A 134 -43.06 -17.33 -4.52
CA LEU A 134 -43.17 -15.91 -4.84
C LEU A 134 -43.18 -15.03 -3.59
N MET A 135 -43.92 -15.44 -2.55
CA MET A 135 -43.99 -14.73 -1.27
C MET A 135 -42.63 -14.78 -0.56
N ASP A 136 -41.99 -15.94 -0.55
CA ASP A 136 -40.63 -16.12 -0.02
C ASP A 136 -39.62 -15.23 -0.75
N ASP A 137 -39.72 -15.11 -2.07
CA ASP A 137 -38.85 -14.25 -2.85
C ASP A 137 -39.02 -12.77 -2.49
N ILE A 138 -40.26 -12.32 -2.32
CA ILE A 138 -40.56 -10.95 -1.89
C ILE A 138 -39.90 -10.66 -0.54
N ASP A 139 -40.08 -11.57 0.42
CA ASP A 139 -39.57 -11.43 1.79
C ASP A 139 -38.04 -11.52 1.83
N ARG A 140 -37.46 -12.46 1.10
CA ARG A 140 -36.01 -12.69 0.99
C ARG A 140 -35.26 -11.53 0.35
N GLN A 141 -35.86 -10.87 -0.63
CA GLN A 141 -35.26 -9.71 -1.29
C GLN A 141 -35.59 -8.37 -0.59
N GLY A 142 -36.60 -8.35 0.28
CA GLY A 142 -37.03 -7.19 1.06
C GLY A 142 -36.85 -7.39 2.56
N ARG A 143 -37.96 -7.37 3.28
CA ARG A 143 -38.07 -7.67 4.71
C ARG A 143 -39.07 -8.80 4.89
N SER A 144 -38.83 -9.65 5.88
CA SER A 144 -39.81 -10.68 6.27
C SER A 144 -41.20 -10.07 6.51
N GLY A 145 -42.22 -10.73 5.97
CA GLY A 145 -43.62 -10.29 5.96
C GLY A 145 -43.96 -9.20 4.96
N ASP A 146 -43.09 -8.86 4.00
CA ASP A 146 -43.41 -7.89 2.94
C ASP A 146 -44.49 -8.42 1.99
N ALA A 147 -44.49 -9.72 1.70
CA ALA A 147 -45.50 -10.36 0.88
C ALA A 147 -46.88 -10.32 1.56
N GLU A 148 -46.95 -10.70 2.83
CA GLU A 148 -48.19 -10.60 3.61
C GLU A 148 -48.66 -9.14 3.72
N ARG A 149 -47.76 -8.21 4.06
CA ARG A 149 -48.10 -6.78 4.12
C ARG A 149 -48.71 -6.28 2.82
N LEU A 150 -48.18 -6.70 1.67
CA LEU A 150 -48.76 -6.36 0.37
C LEU A 150 -50.17 -6.90 0.23
N LEU A 151 -50.41 -8.17 0.54
CA LEU A 151 -51.73 -8.78 0.44
C LEU A 151 -52.75 -8.09 1.35
N ARG A 152 -52.41 -7.91 2.63
CA ARG A 152 -53.27 -7.24 3.62
C ARG A 152 -53.58 -5.79 3.23
N HIS A 153 -52.57 -5.05 2.76
CA HIS A 153 -52.75 -3.68 2.29
C HIS A 153 -53.72 -3.58 1.09
N ASN A 154 -53.77 -4.61 0.24
CA ASN A 154 -54.70 -4.68 -0.90
C ASN A 154 -56.03 -5.38 -0.54
N GLY A 155 -56.35 -5.55 0.74
CA GLY A 155 -57.66 -6.03 1.20
C GLY A 155 -57.82 -7.55 1.27
N TYR A 156 -56.75 -8.33 1.09
CA TYR A 156 -56.82 -9.78 1.22
C TYR A 156 -56.97 -10.21 2.69
N THR A 157 -58.09 -10.86 3.01
CA THR A 157 -58.41 -11.37 4.36
C THR A 157 -58.23 -12.88 4.50
N GLY A 158 -57.97 -13.59 3.39
CA GLY A 158 -57.82 -15.05 3.38
C GLY A 158 -56.57 -15.57 4.12
N PRO A 159 -56.42 -16.91 4.18
CA PRO A 159 -55.26 -17.55 4.79
C PRO A 159 -53.99 -17.26 3.98
N ILE A 160 -52.87 -17.11 4.70
CA ILE A 160 -51.57 -16.87 4.08
C ILE A 160 -50.85 -18.22 3.90
N PRO A 161 -50.39 -18.55 2.69
CA PRO A 161 -49.55 -19.72 2.44
C PRO A 161 -48.31 -19.69 3.33
N ARG A 162 -47.96 -20.85 3.91
CA ARG A 162 -46.80 -21.04 4.79
C ARG A 162 -45.78 -21.98 4.17
#